data_AF-A0A2V7JK15-F1
#
_entry.id   AF-A0A2V7JK15-F1
#
_cell.length_a   1.000
_cell.length_b   1.000
_cell.length_c   1.000
_cell.angle_alpha   90.00
_cell.angle_beta   90.00
_cell.angle_gamma   90.00
#
_symmetry.space_group_name_H-M   'P 1'
#
loop_
_entity.id
_entity.type
_entity.pdbx_description
1 polymer ?
#
loop_
_entity_poly.entity_id
_entity_poly.type
_entity_poly.pdbx_seq_one_letter_code
_entity_poly.pdbx_strand_id
1 'polypeptide(L)'
;MRTLYNAAYKNGRGFTSDEWWSTVTKLANGKSFRDFYARFIDGRQPLPYDQIFPLAGLRVARDTTRVPQLGIASLQDSSGLHVTQVLPESSAATAGVQPGDQLVSVGGFSADDPSWTDNFRSRYARQPEGTGLPVVIKRSGAEQTLTAHLHFVLRIESRLVEDLRASAKAKRVREGILKGITAP
;
A
#
# COMPACT_ATOMS: atom_id res chain seq x y z
N MET A 1 -4.56 -4.89 26.68
CA MET A 1 -3.96 -6.25 26.67
C MET A 1 -3.59 -6.79 28.05
N ARG A 2 -2.66 -6.18 28.81
CA ARG A 2 -2.15 -6.73 30.09
C ARG A 2 -3.23 -7.20 31.07
N THR A 3 -4.29 -6.41 31.27
CA THR A 3 -5.41 -6.76 32.17
C THR A 3 -6.10 -8.07 31.76
N LEU A 4 -6.43 -8.22 30.47
CA LEU A 4 -7.11 -9.41 29.96
C LEU A 4 -6.19 -10.63 29.92
N TYR A 5 -4.91 -10.43 29.61
CA TYR A 5 -3.92 -11.50 29.67
C TYR A 5 -3.84 -12.12 31.08
N ASN A 6 -3.79 -11.28 32.12
CA ASN A 6 -3.74 -11.76 33.50
C ASN A 6 -5.08 -12.36 33.97
N ALA A 7 -6.21 -11.77 33.56
CA ALA A 7 -7.54 -12.21 34.03
C ALA A 7 -8.08 -13.45 33.30
N ALA A 8 -7.70 -13.65 32.03
CA ALA A 8 -8.19 -14.73 31.20
C ALA A 8 -7.08 -15.74 30.86
N TYR A 9 -6.09 -15.32 30.07
CA TYR A 9 -5.11 -16.25 29.50
C TYR A 9 -4.29 -17.00 30.56
N LYS A 10 -3.80 -16.29 31.59
CA LYS A 10 -3.05 -16.94 32.70
C LYS A 10 -3.87 -17.97 33.48
N ASN A 11 -5.19 -17.88 33.39
CA ASN A 11 -6.12 -18.81 34.01
C ASN A 11 -6.62 -19.88 33.03
N GLY A 12 -5.92 -20.07 31.90
CA GLY A 12 -6.22 -21.11 30.92
C GLY A 12 -7.45 -20.84 30.05
N ARG A 13 -7.96 -19.61 30.00
CA ARG A 13 -9.14 -19.25 29.21
C ARG A 13 -8.89 -18.11 28.22
N GLY A 14 -9.67 -18.08 27.14
CA GLY A 14 -9.82 -16.88 26.30
C GLY A 14 -10.69 -15.81 26.98
N PHE A 15 -10.81 -14.66 26.33
CA PHE A 15 -11.75 -13.60 26.72
C PHE A 15 -12.78 -13.35 25.62
N THR A 16 -13.99 -12.95 26.01
CA THR A 16 -15.07 -12.61 25.07
C THR A 16 -14.95 -11.16 24.55
N SER A 17 -15.71 -10.83 23.51
CA SER A 17 -15.82 -9.44 23.02
C SER A 17 -16.34 -8.50 24.12
N ASP A 18 -17.30 -8.95 24.93
CA ASP A 18 -17.85 -8.15 26.03
C ASP A 18 -16.81 -7.88 27.12
N GLU A 19 -16.02 -8.90 27.49
CA GLU A 19 -14.91 -8.73 28.45
C GLU A 19 -13.83 -7.78 27.92
N TRP A 20 -13.52 -7.88 26.62
CA TRP A 20 -12.62 -6.95 25.94
C TRP A 20 -13.11 -5.51 26.06
N TRP A 21 -14.35 -5.24 25.62
CA TRP A 21 -14.88 -3.88 25.55
C TRP A 21 -15.21 -3.28 26.92
N SER A 22 -15.64 -4.10 27.87
CA SER A 22 -15.78 -3.69 29.28
C SER A 22 -14.42 -3.24 29.84
N THR A 23 -13.35 -3.99 29.55
CA THR A 23 -11.99 -3.63 29.97
C THR A 23 -11.52 -2.33 29.29
N VAL A 24 -11.74 -2.17 27.98
CA VAL A 24 -11.38 -0.94 27.26
C VAL A 24 -12.13 0.27 27.82
N THR A 25 -13.43 0.16 28.04
CA THR A 25 -14.27 1.23 28.61
C THR A 25 -13.77 1.63 30.00
N LYS A 26 -13.44 0.66 30.85
CA LYS A 26 -12.88 0.91 32.19
C LYS A 26 -11.55 1.66 32.11
N LEU A 27 -10.65 1.26 31.20
CA LEU A 27 -9.35 1.91 31.01
C LEU A 27 -9.46 3.29 30.34
N ALA A 28 -10.53 3.55 29.59
CA ALA A 28 -10.80 4.83 28.94
C ALA A 28 -11.60 5.79 29.85
N ASN A 29 -11.59 5.59 31.17
CA ASN A 29 -12.36 6.38 32.14
C ASN A 29 -13.86 6.45 31.82
N GLY A 30 -14.46 5.32 31.44
CA GLY A 30 -15.91 5.21 31.20
C GLY A 30 -16.37 5.73 29.83
N LYS A 31 -15.44 6.12 28.93
CA LYS A 31 -15.82 6.53 27.58
C LYS A 31 -16.43 5.37 26.80
N SER A 32 -17.60 5.62 26.21
CA SER A 32 -18.28 4.67 25.33
C SER A 32 -17.59 4.59 23.97
N PHE A 33 -17.50 3.38 23.43
CA PHE A 33 -17.00 3.09 22.08
C PHE A 33 -18.12 2.62 21.14
N ARG A 34 -19.39 2.75 21.54
CA ARG A 34 -20.54 2.26 20.77
C ARG A 34 -20.63 2.89 19.37
N ASP A 35 -20.46 4.21 19.27
CA ASP A 35 -20.49 4.91 17.97
C ASP A 35 -19.31 4.51 17.08
N PHE A 36 -18.11 4.45 17.66
CA PHE A 36 -16.91 3.98 16.96
C PHE A 36 -17.13 2.59 16.36
N TYR A 37 -17.72 1.68 17.13
CA TYR A 37 -17.99 0.32 16.70
C TYR A 37 -19.03 0.26 15.58
N ALA A 38 -20.18 0.90 15.77
CA ALA A 38 -21.27 0.92 14.81
C ALA A 38 -20.84 1.49 13.44
N ARG A 39 -19.89 2.43 13.43
CA ARG A 39 -19.45 3.10 12.21
C ARG A 39 -18.27 2.43 11.53
N PHE A 40 -17.25 2.03 12.30
CA PHE A 40 -15.94 1.66 11.77
C PHE A 40 -15.59 0.18 11.93
N ILE A 41 -16.35 -0.58 12.73
CA ILE A 41 -16.14 -2.03 12.91
C ILE A 41 -17.29 -2.81 12.28
N ASP A 42 -18.53 -2.59 12.72
CA ASP A 42 -19.72 -3.20 12.11
C ASP A 42 -20.14 -2.47 10.82
N GLY A 43 -19.84 -1.17 10.76
CA GLY A 43 -20.14 -0.33 9.62
C GLY A 43 -19.07 -0.43 8.53
N ARG A 44 -19.39 0.15 7.37
CA ARG A 44 -18.44 0.26 6.23
C ARG A 44 -17.84 1.64 6.10
N GLN A 45 -17.97 2.49 7.13
CA GLN A 45 -17.40 3.83 7.06
C GLN A 45 -15.88 3.73 7.18
N PRO A 46 -15.11 4.43 6.34
CA PRO A 46 -13.67 4.47 6.48
C PRO A 46 -13.30 5.13 7.81
N LEU A 47 -12.23 4.65 8.45
CA LEU A 47 -11.73 5.27 9.67
C LEU A 47 -11.27 6.71 9.37
N PRO A 48 -11.62 7.71 10.18
CA PRO A 48 -11.33 9.11 9.90
C PRO A 48 -9.89 9.46 10.30
N TYR A 49 -8.91 8.88 9.62
CA TYR A 49 -7.48 9.04 9.90
C TYR A 49 -7.05 10.51 9.96
N ASP A 50 -7.60 11.34 9.07
CA ASP A 50 -7.30 12.77 8.99
C ASP A 50 -7.77 13.55 10.24
N GLN A 51 -8.69 12.99 11.05
CA GLN A 51 -9.13 13.57 12.32
C GLN A 51 -8.39 12.97 13.53
N ILE A 52 -7.97 11.70 13.43
CA ILE A 52 -7.36 10.96 14.54
C ILE A 52 -5.87 11.27 14.66
N PHE A 53 -5.12 11.23 13.56
CA PHE A 53 -3.67 11.44 13.60
C PHE A 53 -3.25 12.81 14.15
N PRO A 54 -3.96 13.92 13.88
CA PRO A 54 -3.64 15.21 14.49
C PRO A 54 -3.70 15.22 16.03
N LEU A 55 -4.47 14.32 16.66
CA LEU A 55 -4.50 14.20 18.13
C LEU A 55 -3.15 13.77 18.72
N ALA A 56 -2.32 13.09 17.93
CA ALA A 56 -0.95 12.73 18.23
C ALA A 56 0.07 13.58 17.45
N GLY A 57 -0.35 14.72 16.88
CA GLY A 57 0.56 15.61 16.15
C GLY A 57 1.18 14.93 14.92
N LEU A 58 0.41 14.06 14.28
CA LEU A 58 0.77 13.36 13.06
C LEU A 58 -0.19 13.78 11.95
N ARG A 59 0.28 13.73 10.72
CA ARG A 59 -0.54 13.97 9.53
C ARG A 59 -0.18 12.97 8.44
N VAL A 60 -1.15 12.69 7.58
CA VAL A 60 -0.89 11.92 6.36
C VAL A 60 -0.30 12.86 5.32
N ALA A 61 0.96 12.64 4.94
CA ALA A 61 1.53 13.24 3.74
C ALA A 61 1.23 12.32 2.56
N ARG A 62 0.68 12.89 1.48
CA ARG A 62 0.40 12.19 0.23
C ARG A 62 1.29 12.79 -0.84
N ASP A 63 2.21 11.98 -1.34
CA ASP A 63 3.07 12.35 -2.44
C ASP A 63 2.48 11.70 -3.72
N THR A 64 1.95 12.53 -4.61
CA THR A 64 1.36 12.08 -5.88
C THR A 64 2.39 12.21 -6.97
N THR A 65 2.78 11.09 -7.57
CA THR A 65 3.75 11.05 -8.67
C THR A 65 3.13 10.41 -9.89
N ARG A 66 3.45 10.93 -11.08
CA ARG A 66 3.17 10.24 -12.33
C ARG A 66 4.32 9.27 -12.58
N VAL A 67 4.01 7.99 -12.70
CA VAL A 67 5.01 6.95 -12.98
C VAL A 67 4.69 6.24 -14.27
N PRO A 68 5.69 5.99 -15.14
CA PRO A 68 5.48 5.20 -16.33
C PRO A 68 5.21 3.75 -15.94
N GLN A 69 4.16 3.16 -16.52
CA GLN A 69 3.79 1.78 -16.23
C GLN A 69 3.26 1.07 -17.48
N LEU A 70 3.69 -0.18 -17.66
CA LEU A 70 3.21 -1.03 -18.74
C LEU A 70 1.78 -1.55 -18.47
N GLY A 71 1.45 -1.79 -17.20
CA GLY A 71 0.12 -2.21 -16.73
C GLY A 71 -0.09 -3.72 -16.73
N ILE A 72 0.92 -4.46 -16.29
CA ILE A 72 0.87 -5.91 -16.09
C ILE A 72 1.07 -6.26 -14.61
N ALA A 73 0.52 -7.40 -14.21
CA ALA A 73 1.01 -8.17 -13.07
C ALA A 73 1.85 -9.33 -13.63
N SER A 74 2.95 -9.65 -12.94
CA SER A 74 3.85 -10.71 -13.35
C SER A 74 4.35 -11.53 -12.17
N LEU A 75 4.80 -12.74 -12.48
CA LEU A 75 5.40 -13.67 -11.54
C LEU A 75 6.74 -14.15 -12.10
N GLN A 76 7.81 -14.03 -11.32
CA GLN A 76 9.10 -14.59 -11.65
C GLN A 76 9.18 -16.04 -11.18
N ASP A 77 9.59 -16.94 -12.07
CA ASP A 77 9.96 -18.32 -11.72
C ASP A 77 11.31 -18.73 -12.34
N SER A 78 11.65 -20.02 -12.27
CA SER A 78 12.91 -20.56 -12.81
C SER A 78 13.02 -20.52 -14.33
N SER A 79 11.92 -20.29 -15.04
CA SER A 79 11.86 -20.24 -16.51
C SER A 79 11.76 -18.82 -17.06
N GLY A 80 11.39 -17.83 -16.23
CA GLY A 80 11.40 -16.41 -16.56
C GLY A 80 10.31 -15.60 -15.87
N LEU A 81 10.09 -14.37 -16.37
CA LEU A 81 9.03 -13.49 -15.89
C LEU A 81 7.73 -13.69 -16.68
N HIS A 82 6.69 -14.24 -16.05
CA HIS A 82 5.42 -14.54 -16.71
C HIS A 82 4.35 -13.51 -16.40
N VAL A 83 3.60 -13.09 -17.41
CA VAL A 83 2.46 -12.19 -17.26
C VAL A 83 1.28 -12.98 -16.69
N THR A 84 0.81 -12.60 -15.51
CA THR A 84 -0.34 -13.24 -14.84
C THR A 84 -1.63 -12.46 -15.06
N GLN A 85 -1.53 -11.15 -15.24
CA GLN A 85 -2.67 -10.27 -15.50
C GLN A 85 -2.25 -9.10 -16.36
N VAL A 86 -3.16 -8.64 -17.22
CA VAL A 86 -3.03 -7.38 -17.96
C VAL A 86 -4.15 -6.46 -17.49
N LEU A 87 -3.80 -5.23 -17.08
CA LEU A 87 -4.78 -4.24 -16.65
C LEU A 87 -5.55 -3.71 -17.88
N PRO A 88 -6.88 -3.59 -17.81
CA PRO A 88 -7.67 -2.96 -18.88
C PRO A 88 -7.15 -1.56 -19.19
N GLU A 89 -7.26 -1.16 -20.46
CA GLU A 89 -6.86 0.18 -20.96
C GLU A 89 -5.37 0.52 -20.76
N SER A 90 -4.55 -0.44 -20.34
CA SER A 90 -3.11 -0.23 -20.15
C SER A 90 -2.32 -0.26 -21.45
N SER A 91 -1.08 0.23 -21.37
CA SER A 91 -0.08 0.14 -22.44
C SER A 91 0.08 -1.31 -22.96
N ALA A 92 0.21 -2.29 -22.06
CA ALA A 92 0.28 -3.71 -22.41
C ALA A 92 -1.00 -4.21 -23.09
N ALA A 93 -2.18 -3.82 -22.61
CA ALA A 93 -3.44 -4.21 -23.23
C ALA A 93 -3.54 -3.70 -24.67
N THR A 94 -3.21 -2.42 -24.90
CA THR A 94 -3.21 -1.83 -26.25
C THR A 94 -2.18 -2.46 -27.18
N ALA A 95 -1.06 -2.93 -26.64
CA ALA A 95 -0.01 -3.63 -27.39
C ALA A 95 -0.35 -5.09 -27.73
N GLY A 96 -1.42 -5.64 -27.13
CA GLY A 96 -1.83 -7.03 -27.33
C GLY A 96 -1.07 -8.05 -26.47
N VAL A 97 -0.46 -7.62 -25.35
CA VAL A 97 0.08 -8.52 -24.32
C VAL A 97 -1.07 -9.28 -23.67
N GLN A 98 -0.85 -10.55 -23.34
CA GLN A 98 -1.86 -11.46 -22.79
C GLN A 98 -1.34 -12.18 -21.53
N PRO A 99 -2.23 -12.56 -20.59
CA PRO A 99 -1.88 -13.50 -19.54
C PRO A 99 -1.32 -14.81 -20.14
N GLY A 100 -0.24 -15.32 -19.56
CA GLY A 100 0.50 -16.49 -20.05
C GLY A 100 1.66 -16.17 -20.98
N ASP A 101 1.83 -14.92 -21.41
CA ASP A 101 3.05 -14.49 -22.09
C ASP A 101 4.24 -14.50 -21.13
N GLN A 102 5.40 -14.95 -21.59
CA GLN A 102 6.65 -14.71 -20.90
C GLN A 102 7.24 -13.38 -21.38
N LEU A 103 7.49 -12.45 -20.47
CA LEU A 103 8.13 -11.17 -20.76
C LEU A 103 9.64 -11.38 -20.90
N VAL A 104 10.22 -10.92 -22.01
CA VAL A 104 11.65 -11.03 -22.30
C VAL A 104 12.33 -9.67 -22.13
N SER A 105 11.75 -8.61 -22.70
CA SER A 105 12.27 -7.25 -22.49
C SER A 105 11.21 -6.16 -22.69
N VAL A 106 11.42 -5.01 -22.07
CA VAL A 106 10.57 -3.81 -22.19
C VAL A 106 11.44 -2.59 -22.43
N GLY A 107 11.27 -1.88 -23.55
CA GLY A 107 12.05 -0.69 -23.87
C GLY A 107 13.56 -0.96 -23.96
N GLY A 108 13.94 -2.21 -24.27
CA GLY A 108 15.33 -2.68 -24.29
C GLY A 108 15.91 -3.10 -22.93
N PHE A 109 15.13 -3.07 -21.85
CA PHE A 109 15.55 -3.62 -20.55
C PHE A 109 15.12 -5.08 -20.44
N SER A 110 16.07 -5.96 -20.07
CA SER A 110 15.79 -7.38 -19.86
C SER A 110 14.83 -7.59 -18.69
N ALA A 111 13.83 -8.44 -18.87
CA ALA A 111 12.86 -8.78 -17.82
C ALA A 111 13.48 -9.61 -16.68
N ASP A 112 14.59 -10.30 -16.94
CA ASP A 112 15.31 -11.11 -15.94
C ASP A 112 16.22 -10.26 -15.02
N ASP A 113 16.45 -8.99 -15.35
CA ASP A 113 17.21 -8.07 -14.48
C ASP A 113 16.30 -7.57 -13.34
N PRO A 114 16.57 -7.88 -12.06
CA PRO A 114 15.72 -7.45 -10.95
C PRO A 114 15.53 -5.92 -10.87
N SER A 115 16.46 -5.14 -11.44
CA SER A 115 16.42 -3.68 -11.48
C SER A 115 15.72 -3.09 -12.71
N TRP A 116 15.24 -3.92 -13.63
CA TRP A 116 14.70 -3.45 -14.92
C TRP A 116 13.54 -2.46 -14.74
N THR A 117 12.68 -2.67 -13.75
CA THR A 117 11.53 -1.80 -13.50
C THR A 117 11.94 -0.40 -13.06
N ASP A 118 12.96 -0.29 -12.21
CA ASP A 118 13.48 1.00 -11.75
C ASP A 118 14.27 1.71 -12.85
N ASN A 119 15.03 0.96 -13.65
CA ASN A 119 15.74 1.48 -14.83
C ASN A 119 14.76 1.98 -15.90
N PHE A 120 13.70 1.21 -16.18
CA PHE A 120 12.61 1.60 -17.07
C PHE A 120 11.95 2.89 -16.57
N ARG A 121 11.57 2.94 -15.30
CA ARG A 121 10.95 4.14 -14.71
C ARG A 121 11.85 5.36 -14.82
N SER A 122 13.13 5.20 -14.50
CA SER A 122 14.10 6.30 -14.55
C SER A 122 14.32 6.84 -15.97
N ARG A 123 14.40 5.95 -16.97
CA ARG A 123 14.58 6.33 -18.38
C ARG A 123 13.36 7.05 -18.94
N TYR A 124 12.17 6.54 -18.64
CA TYR A 124 10.93 7.02 -19.26
C TYR A 124 10.18 8.08 -18.44
N ALA A 125 10.62 8.41 -17.21
CA ALA A 125 9.96 9.40 -16.35
C ALA A 125 9.76 10.79 -16.97
N ARG A 126 10.60 11.18 -17.95
CA ARG A 126 10.55 12.49 -18.62
C ARG A 126 10.24 12.39 -20.12
N GLN A 127 9.83 11.22 -20.59
CA GLN A 127 9.47 11.03 -22.00
C GLN A 127 8.00 11.40 -22.25
N PRO A 128 7.63 11.82 -23.48
CA PRO A 128 6.24 12.13 -23.81
C PRO A 128 5.31 10.92 -23.64
N GLU A 129 4.07 11.18 -23.20
CA GLU A 129 2.99 10.19 -23.25
C GLU A 129 2.85 9.63 -24.69
N GLY A 130 2.56 8.33 -24.81
CA GLY A 130 2.37 7.70 -26.12
C GLY A 130 3.66 7.28 -26.84
N THR A 131 4.84 7.62 -26.31
CA THR A 131 6.13 7.18 -26.87
C THR A 131 6.12 5.67 -27.12
N GLY A 132 6.48 5.25 -28.33
CA GLY A 132 6.55 3.83 -28.70
C GLY A 132 7.64 3.10 -27.92
N LEU A 133 7.32 1.90 -27.43
CA LEU A 133 8.17 1.03 -26.62
C LEU A 133 8.14 -0.38 -27.20
N PRO A 134 9.29 -0.95 -27.61
CA PRO A 134 9.33 -2.36 -27.96
C PRO A 134 9.14 -3.21 -26.70
N VAL A 135 8.22 -4.16 -26.76
CA VAL A 135 7.99 -5.18 -25.72
C VAL A 135 8.20 -6.53 -26.36
N VAL A 136 9.26 -7.22 -25.95
CA VAL A 136 9.56 -8.56 -26.44
C VAL A 136 8.95 -9.57 -25.49
N ILE A 137 8.12 -10.45 -26.04
CA ILE A 137 7.46 -11.53 -25.31
C ILE A 137 7.77 -12.87 -25.97
N LYS A 138 7.55 -13.96 -25.23
CA LYS A 138 7.47 -15.30 -25.77
C LYS A 138 6.06 -15.84 -25.55
N ARG A 139 5.35 -16.10 -26.65
CA ARG A 139 3.99 -16.63 -26.67
C ARG A 139 3.99 -17.98 -27.38
N SER A 140 3.47 -19.01 -26.72
CA SER A 140 3.44 -20.39 -27.26
C SER A 140 4.81 -20.87 -27.74
N GLY A 141 5.88 -20.46 -27.07
CA GLY A 141 7.25 -20.84 -27.40
C GLY A 141 7.97 -19.95 -28.42
N ALA A 142 7.26 -19.09 -29.15
CA ALA A 142 7.83 -18.19 -30.15
C ALA A 142 8.03 -16.77 -29.60
N GLU A 143 9.17 -16.16 -29.92
CA GLU A 143 9.45 -14.77 -29.58
C GLU A 143 8.69 -13.81 -30.52
N GLN A 144 8.09 -12.77 -29.95
CA GLN A 144 7.33 -11.76 -30.66
C GLN A 144 7.68 -10.37 -30.09
N THR A 145 7.83 -9.40 -30.98
CA THR A 145 8.00 -8.00 -30.60
C THR A 145 6.69 -7.25 -30.80
N LEU A 146 6.11 -6.81 -29.69
CA LEU A 146 4.93 -5.95 -29.65
C LEU A 146 5.38 -4.49 -29.50
N THR A 147 4.58 -3.56 -30.01
CA THR A 147 4.81 -2.13 -29.81
C THR A 147 3.78 -1.61 -28.82
N ALA A 148 4.24 -1.26 -27.62
CA ALA A 148 3.44 -0.62 -26.59
C ALA A 148 3.63 0.90 -26.62
N HIS A 149 2.70 1.64 -26.02
CA HIS A 149 2.77 3.10 -25.94
C HIS A 149 2.91 3.54 -24.49
N LEU A 150 3.93 4.35 -24.19
CA LEU A 150 4.23 4.80 -22.84
C LEU A 150 3.00 5.44 -22.20
N HIS A 151 2.57 4.88 -21.07
CA HIS A 151 1.44 5.40 -20.30
C HIS A 151 1.88 5.73 -18.88
N PHE A 152 1.37 6.84 -18.34
CA PHE A 152 1.66 7.25 -16.96
C PHE A 152 0.43 7.09 -16.07
N VAL A 153 0.62 6.42 -14.94
CA VAL A 153 -0.40 6.31 -13.91
C VAL A 153 -0.07 7.21 -12.71
N LEU A 154 -1.10 7.61 -11.97
CA LEU A 154 -0.92 8.27 -10.69
C LEU A 154 -0.58 7.23 -9.61
N ARG A 155 0.60 7.38 -9.02
CA ARG A 155 0.99 6.65 -7.82
C ARG A 155 0.91 7.59 -6.63
N ILE A 156 -0.02 7.27 -5.72
CA ILE A 156 -0.21 8.02 -4.48
C ILE A 156 0.52 7.25 -3.38
N GLU A 157 1.64 7.78 -2.92
CA GLU A 157 2.30 7.27 -1.73
C GLU A 157 1.79 8.04 -0.50
N SER A 158 1.31 7.31 0.49
CA SER A 158 0.87 7.88 1.76
C SER A 158 1.86 7.51 2.85
N ARG A 159 2.37 8.52 3.55
CA ARG A 159 3.25 8.34 4.72
C ARG A 159 2.73 9.12 5.90
N LEU A 160 2.85 8.54 7.09
CA LEU A 160 2.58 9.24 8.33
C LEU A 160 3.80 10.07 8.70
N VAL A 161 3.62 11.37 8.85
CA VAL A 161 4.71 12.29 9.21
C VAL A 161 4.33 13.13 10.41
N GLU A 162 5.32 13.64 11.12
CA GLU A 162 5.11 14.60 12.18
C GLU A 162 4.53 15.91 11.63
N ASP A 163 3.53 16.44 12.33
CA ASP A 163 3.06 17.80 12.10
C ASP A 163 3.90 18.78 12.92
N LEU A 164 4.68 19.60 12.23
CA LEU A 164 5.52 20.63 12.86
C LEU A 164 4.69 21.69 13.61
N ARG A 165 3.41 21.84 13.24
CA ARG A 165 2.47 22.77 13.87
C ARG A 165 1.68 22.12 15.02
N ALA A 166 2.00 20.89 15.40
CA ALA A 166 1.31 20.17 16.46
C ALA A 166 1.41 20.89 17.81
N SER A 167 0.30 20.89 18.57
CA SER A 167 0.26 21.39 19.93
C SER A 167 1.18 20.60 20.88
N ALA A 168 1.61 21.22 21.99
CA ALA A 168 2.40 20.54 23.02
C ALA A 168 1.69 19.30 23.59
N LYS A 169 0.35 19.32 23.71
CA LYS A 169 -0.45 18.17 24.12
C LYS A 169 -0.32 17.03 23.12
N ALA A 170 -0.47 17.32 21.82
CA ALA A 170 -0.41 16.32 20.77
C ALA A 170 0.99 15.69 20.67
N LYS A 171 2.05 16.49 20.83
CA LYS A 171 3.44 15.99 20.93
C LYS A 171 3.61 15.06 22.12
N ARG A 172 3.11 15.41 23.31
CA ARG A 172 3.16 14.51 24.50
C ARG A 172 2.41 13.20 24.29
N VAL A 173 1.23 13.24 23.65
CA VAL A 173 0.49 12.03 23.29
C VAL A 173 1.33 11.14 22.37
N ARG A 174 1.99 11.72 21.37
CA ARG A 174 2.88 10.99 20.46
C ARG A 174 4.05 10.32 21.18
N GLU A 175 4.76 11.06 22.03
CA GLU A 175 5.87 10.54 22.83
C GLU A 175 5.41 9.40 23.76
N GLY A 176 4.22 9.54 24.36
CA GLY A 176 3.60 8.50 25.16
C GLY A 176 3.32 7.22 24.36
N ILE A 177 2.86 7.35 23.11
CA ILE A 177 2.61 6.22 22.20
C ILE A 177 3.92 5.57 21.71
N LEU A 178 4.88 6.38 21.25
CA LEU A 178 6.07 5.88 20.54
C LEU A 178 7.21 5.47 21.48
N LYS A 179 7.33 6.12 22.64
CA LYS A 179 8.46 5.91 23.56
C LYS A 179 8.02 5.46 24.95
N GLY A 180 6.71 5.43 25.23
CA GLY A 180 6.18 5.14 26.55
C GLY A 180 6.44 6.26 27.58
N ILE A 181 6.87 7.44 27.14
CA ILE A 181 7.20 8.57 28.02
C ILE A 181 6.02 9.54 28.01
N THR A 182 5.37 9.71 29.15
CA THR A 182 4.21 10.61 29.33
C THR A 182 4.49 11.81 30.22
N ALA A 183 5.72 11.93 30.72
CA ALA A 183 6.18 13.04 31.56
C ALA A 183 6.41 14.33 30.73
N PRO A 184 6.25 15.52 31.34
CA PRO A 184 6.46 16.82 30.68
C PRO A 184 7.89 17.06 30.22
#